data_AF-A0AAV1I772-F1
#
_entry.id   AF-A0AAV1I772-F1
#
_cell.length_a   1.000
_cell.length_b   1.000
_cell.length_c   1.000
_cell.angle_alpha   90.00
_cell.angle_beta   90.00
_cell.angle_gamma   90.00
#
_symmetry.space_group_name_H-M   'P 1'
#
loop_
_entity.id
_entity.type
_entity.pdbx_description
1 polymer ?
#
loop_
_entity_poly.entity_id
_entity_poly.type
_entity_poly.pdbx_seq_one_letter_code
_entity_poly.pdbx_strand_id
1 'polypeptide(L)'
;MTAALGASSCSIGACCIEGGGPFSGCSLGLAYRRRLQSRPQRAPEHCRICAAAFRPCIDIHQGRVKQIVGSSLKDLPKLRDEAGEDTLVVNFDTDLKSTFFAKLYQHSGLKGGHIVMLGADEDSRYAAFEALMAYPGGLQLGGGVTSDNAADFLNAGASHVIITSFVFREGRLEEDRLKHLVQQIGKQRLVLDLSCRKRDGKYYVVTDRWQRFSEFIVNAETLSSLAESCTEFLVHGVDVEGKQLGIDEELVALLGASSPLPVTYAGGVRSLDDLERVKIAGNGRVDITVGSALDIFGGKLPYAEVLAWHRHQEQALSH
;
A
#
# COMPACT_ATOMS: atom_id res chain seq x y z
N MET A 1 -60.61 -14.22 -26.21
CA MET A 1 -60.86 -12.78 -26.03
C MET A 1 -59.53 -12.13 -25.65
N THR A 2 -58.98 -11.37 -26.60
CA THR A 2 -58.18 -10.11 -26.50
C THR A 2 -57.98 -9.53 -25.08
N ALA A 3 -56.88 -8.89 -24.67
CA ALA A 3 -55.79 -8.13 -25.30
C ALA A 3 -54.64 -7.97 -24.25
N ALA A 4 -53.35 -8.05 -24.59
CA ALA A 4 -52.43 -7.01 -25.09
C ALA A 4 -51.65 -6.21 -24.01
N LEU A 5 -50.36 -6.06 -24.31
CA LEU A 5 -49.26 -5.40 -23.59
C LEU A 5 -49.39 -3.87 -23.53
N GLY A 6 -48.66 -3.22 -22.60
CA GLY A 6 -48.44 -1.78 -22.61
C GLY A 6 -47.27 -1.33 -21.74
N ALA A 7 -46.13 -1.05 -22.37
CA ALA A 7 -45.00 -0.33 -21.81
C ALA A 7 -45.30 1.19 -21.77
N SER A 8 -44.76 1.91 -20.78
CA SER A 8 -44.84 3.37 -20.71
C SER A 8 -43.49 4.01 -21.01
N SER A 9 -43.44 4.75 -22.11
CA SER A 9 -42.35 5.60 -22.56
C SER A 9 -42.40 6.99 -21.93
N CYS A 10 -41.21 7.58 -21.78
CA CYS A 10 -40.94 8.95 -21.38
C CYS A 10 -41.13 9.91 -22.58
N SER A 11 -41.74 11.08 -22.37
CA SER A 11 -41.77 12.15 -23.38
C SER A 11 -41.66 13.54 -22.75
N ILE A 12 -40.77 14.32 -23.36
CA ILE A 12 -40.33 15.68 -23.06
C ILE A 12 -41.39 16.70 -23.50
N GLY A 13 -41.62 17.73 -22.69
CA GLY A 13 -42.43 18.90 -23.03
C GLY A 13 -41.60 20.18 -23.09
N ALA A 14 -41.56 20.81 -24.26
CA ALA A 14 -41.04 22.14 -24.51
C ALA A 14 -42.10 23.21 -24.18
N CYS A 15 -41.68 24.43 -23.84
CA CYS A 15 -42.55 25.59 -23.73
C CYS A 15 -41.93 26.78 -24.50
N CYS A 16 -42.73 27.40 -25.37
CA CYS A 16 -42.44 28.61 -26.14
C CYS A 16 -43.35 29.77 -25.66
N ILE A 17 -43.15 30.96 -26.27
CA ILE A 17 -44.05 32.17 -26.37
C ILE A 17 -43.67 33.28 -25.35
N GLU A 18 -43.52 34.60 -25.63
CA GLU A 18 -43.56 35.53 -26.80
C GLU A 18 -42.97 36.91 -26.35
N GLY A 19 -42.34 37.68 -27.25
CA GLY A 19 -42.76 39.07 -27.63
C GLY A 19 -41.79 40.14 -27.06
N GLY A 20 -41.38 41.25 -27.70
CA GLY A 20 -41.66 41.93 -28.97
C GLY A 20 -41.44 43.45 -28.72
N GLY A 21 -40.53 44.12 -29.45
CA GLY A 21 -40.31 45.59 -29.32
C GLY A 21 -39.14 46.14 -30.15
N PRO A 22 -39.30 47.21 -30.97
CA PRO A 22 -38.36 47.58 -32.04
C PRO A 22 -37.55 48.87 -31.77
N PHE A 23 -36.36 49.05 -32.36
CA PHE A 23 -35.84 50.37 -32.82
C PHE A 23 -34.63 50.21 -33.77
N SER A 24 -34.51 51.19 -34.66
CA SER A 24 -33.73 51.31 -35.90
C SER A 24 -32.21 51.53 -35.77
N GLY A 25 -31.43 51.18 -36.82
CA GLY A 25 -30.12 51.79 -37.06
C GLY A 25 -29.22 51.04 -38.06
N CYS A 26 -29.06 51.59 -39.27
CA CYS A 26 -28.08 51.20 -40.29
C CYS A 26 -26.62 51.31 -39.80
N SER A 27 -25.75 50.37 -40.20
CA SER A 27 -24.47 50.67 -40.88
C SER A 27 -23.71 49.40 -41.25
N LEU A 28 -23.22 49.36 -42.49
CA LEU A 28 -22.30 48.38 -43.03
C LEU A 28 -21.02 48.26 -42.18
N GLY A 29 -20.51 47.04 -42.06
CA GLY A 29 -19.18 46.75 -41.53
C GLY A 29 -18.77 45.31 -41.83
N LEU A 30 -18.10 45.10 -42.97
CA LEU A 30 -17.35 43.87 -43.25
C LEU A 30 -16.34 43.65 -42.10
N ALA A 31 -16.50 42.55 -41.36
CA ALA A 31 -15.44 42.04 -40.50
C ALA A 31 -15.60 40.53 -40.28
N TYR A 32 -14.93 39.77 -41.15
CA TYR A 32 -14.19 38.54 -40.87
C TYR A 32 -14.64 37.73 -39.62
N ARG A 33 -15.66 36.88 -39.76
CA ARG A 33 -15.93 35.81 -38.78
C ARG A 33 -15.41 34.48 -39.29
N ARG A 34 -14.26 34.06 -38.76
CA ARG A 34 -13.74 32.69 -38.81
C ARG A 34 -14.86 31.73 -38.40
N ARG A 35 -15.08 30.69 -39.20
CA ARG A 35 -15.82 29.48 -38.80
C ARG A 35 -15.15 28.92 -37.54
N LEU A 36 -15.75 29.14 -36.38
CA LEU A 36 -15.54 28.29 -35.22
C LEU A 36 -16.31 27.00 -35.52
N GLN A 37 -15.62 26.06 -36.18
CA GLN A 37 -15.98 24.65 -36.07
C GLN A 37 -15.74 24.27 -34.61
N SER A 38 -16.81 24.16 -33.83
CA SER A 38 -16.77 23.53 -32.52
C SER A 38 -16.32 22.09 -32.71
N ARG A 39 -15.03 21.83 -32.47
CA ARG A 39 -14.53 20.46 -32.28
C ARG A 39 -15.37 19.82 -31.18
N PRO A 40 -15.88 18.60 -31.34
CA PRO A 40 -16.45 17.89 -30.21
C PRO A 40 -15.35 17.79 -29.15
N GLN A 41 -15.64 18.30 -27.95
CA GLN A 41 -14.80 18.08 -26.79
C GLN A 41 -14.59 16.57 -26.68
N ARG A 42 -13.34 16.13 -26.81
CA ARG A 42 -12.98 14.74 -26.52
C ARG A 42 -13.48 14.44 -25.11
N ALA A 43 -14.25 13.36 -24.98
CA ALA A 43 -14.54 12.77 -23.68
C ALA A 43 -13.22 12.62 -22.89
N PRO A 44 -13.24 12.78 -21.56
CA PRO A 44 -12.03 12.66 -20.77
C PRO A 44 -11.36 11.32 -21.07
N GLU A 45 -10.06 11.39 -21.36
CA GLU A 45 -9.20 10.23 -21.57
C GLU A 45 -9.38 9.25 -20.42
N HIS A 46 -9.93 8.07 -20.73
CA HIS A 46 -9.93 6.86 -19.93
C HIS A 46 -10.25 7.07 -18.43
N CYS A 47 -11.46 6.68 -18.02
CA CYS A 47 -11.69 6.24 -16.65
C CYS A 47 -10.69 5.11 -16.38
N ARG A 48 -9.50 5.44 -15.85
CA ARG A 48 -8.54 4.46 -15.41
C ARG A 48 -9.25 3.69 -14.32
N ILE A 49 -9.35 2.39 -14.50
CA ILE A 49 -9.88 1.52 -13.47
C ILE A 49 -8.88 1.60 -12.32
N CYS A 50 -9.25 2.36 -11.30
CA CYS A 50 -8.47 2.52 -10.08
C CYS A 50 -8.62 1.22 -9.28
N ALA A 51 -7.66 0.31 -9.40
CA ALA A 51 -7.64 -0.93 -8.63
C ALA A 51 -6.52 -0.88 -7.60
N ALA A 52 -6.76 -1.46 -6.42
CA ALA A 52 -5.77 -1.63 -5.38
C ALA A 52 -5.78 -3.10 -4.94
N ALA A 53 -4.62 -3.69 -4.71
CA ALA A 53 -4.51 -5.06 -4.23
C ALA A 53 -4.44 -5.11 -2.71
N PHE A 54 -5.06 -6.15 -2.14
CA PHE A 54 -4.78 -6.54 -0.76
C PHE A 54 -3.46 -7.33 -0.73
N ARG A 55 -2.52 -6.89 0.10
CA ARG A 55 -1.22 -7.53 0.32
C ARG A 55 -1.22 -8.13 1.74
N PRO A 56 -1.21 -9.46 1.89
CA PRO A 56 -1.26 -10.06 3.22
C PRO A 56 0.10 -9.95 3.93
N CYS A 57 0.10 -9.96 5.26
CA CYS A 57 1.34 -9.98 6.05
C CYS A 57 1.44 -11.20 6.99
N ILE A 58 2.68 -11.52 7.40
CA ILE A 58 3.00 -12.48 8.47
C ILE A 58 4.13 -11.87 9.30
N ASP A 59 3.82 -11.37 10.49
CA ASP A 59 4.86 -10.88 11.40
C ASP A 59 5.31 -12.03 12.30
N ILE A 60 6.63 -12.19 12.44
CA ILE A 60 7.25 -13.29 13.17
C ILE A 60 8.13 -12.72 14.27
N HIS A 61 7.98 -13.24 15.49
CA HIS A 61 8.84 -12.91 16.62
C HIS A 61 9.04 -14.16 17.50
N GLN A 62 10.29 -14.47 17.85
CA GLN A 62 10.65 -15.67 18.60
C GLN A 62 10.06 -16.96 17.97
N GLY A 63 10.14 -17.06 16.64
CA GLY A 63 9.61 -18.21 15.87
C GLY A 63 8.08 -18.33 15.81
N ARG A 64 7.33 -17.39 16.39
CA ARG A 64 5.87 -17.40 16.44
C ARG A 64 5.28 -16.30 15.58
N VAL A 65 4.11 -16.58 15.01
CA VAL A 65 3.35 -15.53 14.30
C VAL A 65 2.71 -14.64 15.35
N LYS A 66 3.08 -13.36 15.32
CA LYS A 66 2.51 -12.33 16.19
C LYS A 66 1.89 -11.25 15.33
N GLN A 67 1.04 -10.41 15.91
CA GLN A 67 0.72 -9.10 15.34
C GLN A 67 0.97 -8.07 16.42
N ILE A 68 1.79 -7.07 16.14
CA ILE A 68 2.13 -6.02 17.11
C ILE A 68 1.33 -4.74 16.84
N VAL A 69 1.10 -3.95 17.88
CA VAL A 69 0.75 -2.54 17.69
C VAL A 69 2.04 -1.85 17.27
N GLY A 70 2.05 -1.16 16.12
CA GLY A 70 3.22 -0.42 15.63
C GLY A 70 3.88 0.32 16.79
N SER A 71 3.26 1.36 17.33
CA SER A 71 3.82 2.23 18.38
C SER A 71 4.37 1.57 19.65
N SER A 72 4.16 0.29 19.91
CA SER A 72 4.67 -0.40 21.10
C SER A 72 6.17 -0.67 21.08
N LEU A 73 6.85 -0.44 19.95
CA LEU A 73 8.31 -0.31 19.93
C LEU A 73 8.83 0.98 20.61
N LYS A 74 7.96 1.94 20.93
CA LYS A 74 8.32 3.23 21.54
C LYS A 74 8.62 3.13 23.05
N ASP A 75 8.13 2.09 23.72
CA ASP A 75 8.16 1.99 25.20
C ASP A 75 9.14 0.93 25.72
N LEU A 76 10.17 0.62 24.94
CA LEU A 76 11.31 -0.16 25.42
C LEU A 76 12.50 0.77 25.71
N PRO A 77 12.68 1.24 26.96
CA PRO A 77 14.02 1.20 27.53
C PRO A 77 14.54 -0.24 27.39
N LYS A 78 15.83 -0.50 27.58
CA LYS A 78 16.31 -1.87 27.85
C LYS A 78 15.78 -2.37 29.21
N LEU A 79 14.47 -2.31 29.45
CA LEU A 79 13.81 -3.01 30.53
C LEU A 79 13.64 -4.44 30.05
N ARG A 80 14.77 -5.13 30.12
CA ARG A 80 14.80 -6.57 30.32
C ARG A 80 13.90 -6.86 31.51
N ASP A 81 12.94 -7.75 31.36
CA ASP A 81 12.39 -8.42 32.52
C ASP A 81 13.51 -9.21 33.24
N GLU A 82 13.19 -9.86 34.37
CA GLU A 82 14.17 -10.67 35.10
C GLU A 82 14.77 -11.82 34.26
N ALA A 83 14.21 -12.09 33.07
CA ALA A 83 14.65 -13.09 32.09
C ALA A 83 15.38 -12.50 30.84
N GLY A 84 15.37 -11.20 30.61
CA GLY A 84 16.05 -10.56 29.48
C GLY A 84 15.20 -10.22 28.26
N GLU A 85 13.87 -10.29 28.31
CA GLU A 85 12.99 -10.19 27.13
C GLU A 85 12.58 -8.74 26.76
N ASP A 86 12.41 -8.47 25.46
CA ASP A 86 11.85 -7.21 24.93
C ASP A 86 10.31 -7.24 25.08
N THR A 87 9.74 -6.31 25.84
CA THR A 87 8.30 -6.15 26.06
C THR A 87 7.60 -5.55 24.82
N LEU A 88 7.19 -6.40 23.87
CA LEU A 88 6.31 -6.02 22.75
C LEU A 88 4.83 -6.09 23.21
N VAL A 89 4.03 -5.07 22.89
CA VAL A 89 2.56 -5.19 23.03
C VAL A 89 2.03 -5.96 21.82
N VAL A 90 1.52 -7.16 22.10
CA VAL A 90 1.03 -8.11 21.11
C VAL A 90 -0.49 -8.01 21.02
N ASN A 91 -1.01 -7.70 19.84
CA ASN A 91 -2.45 -7.77 19.53
C ASN A 91 -2.94 -9.21 19.35
N PHE A 92 -2.04 -10.12 18.94
CA PHE A 92 -2.34 -11.51 18.65
C PHE A 92 -1.07 -12.38 18.73
N ASP A 93 -1.17 -13.52 19.43
CA ASP A 93 -0.16 -14.58 19.48
C ASP A 93 -0.89 -15.91 19.21
N THR A 94 -0.31 -16.77 18.37
CA THR A 94 -0.89 -18.05 18.00
C THR A 94 0.15 -19.15 17.92
N ASP A 95 -0.26 -20.38 18.24
CA ASP A 95 0.52 -21.59 17.97
C ASP A 95 0.46 -22.03 16.50
N LEU A 96 -0.37 -21.37 15.68
CA LEU A 96 -0.37 -21.59 14.24
C LEU A 96 0.97 -21.15 13.65
N LYS A 97 1.63 -22.08 12.97
CA LYS A 97 2.92 -21.83 12.31
C LYS A 97 2.79 -20.83 11.17
N SER A 98 3.86 -20.12 10.87
CA SER A 98 3.99 -19.24 9.69
C SER A 98 3.62 -19.95 8.37
N THR A 99 3.92 -21.25 8.27
CA THR A 99 3.54 -22.10 7.12
C THR A 99 2.03 -22.22 6.90
N PHE A 100 1.22 -22.17 7.95
CA PHE A 100 -0.23 -22.18 7.83
C PHE A 100 -0.71 -20.95 7.07
N PHE A 101 -0.24 -19.76 7.46
CA PHE A 101 -0.60 -18.49 6.83
C PHE A 101 -0.06 -18.40 5.40
N ALA A 102 1.19 -18.82 5.16
CA ALA A 102 1.75 -18.86 3.81
C ALA A 102 0.92 -19.73 2.85
N LYS A 103 0.49 -20.92 3.31
CA LYS A 103 -0.40 -21.81 2.54
C LYS A 103 -1.79 -21.21 2.36
N LEU A 104 -2.36 -20.57 3.38
CA LEU A 104 -3.65 -19.88 3.28
C LEU A 104 -3.61 -18.82 2.18
N TYR A 105 -2.55 -18.01 2.14
CA TYR A 105 -2.36 -16.97 1.12
C TYR A 105 -2.10 -17.57 -0.26
N GLN A 106 -1.33 -18.65 -0.34
CA GLN A 106 -1.13 -19.42 -1.58
C GLN A 106 -2.45 -19.95 -2.15
N HIS A 107 -3.27 -20.61 -1.34
CA HIS A 107 -4.58 -21.11 -1.76
C HIS A 107 -5.52 -19.98 -2.19
N SER A 108 -5.36 -18.80 -1.61
CA SER A 108 -6.15 -17.61 -1.95
C SER A 108 -5.63 -16.88 -3.19
N GLY A 109 -4.46 -17.25 -3.70
CA GLY A 109 -3.81 -16.65 -4.88
C GLY A 109 -3.12 -15.31 -4.62
N LEU A 110 -2.95 -14.92 -3.36
CA LEU A 110 -2.43 -13.60 -2.98
C LEU A 110 -0.91 -13.53 -3.12
N LYS A 111 -0.38 -12.61 -3.94
CA LYS A 111 1.06 -12.43 -4.16
C LYS A 111 1.56 -11.08 -3.67
N GLY A 112 2.87 -11.02 -3.38
CA GLY A 112 3.58 -9.84 -2.91
C GLY A 112 3.15 -9.35 -1.54
N GLY A 113 2.44 -10.20 -0.78
CA GLY A 113 2.39 -10.06 0.66
C GLY A 113 3.77 -10.24 1.28
N HIS A 114 3.95 -9.82 2.52
CA HIS A 114 5.26 -9.77 3.15
C HIS A 114 5.32 -10.53 4.48
N ILE A 115 6.46 -11.15 4.73
CA ILE A 115 6.85 -11.67 6.04
C ILE A 115 7.77 -10.63 6.68
N VAL A 116 7.55 -10.28 7.95
CA VAL A 116 8.43 -9.38 8.69
C VAL A 116 8.96 -10.07 9.94
N MET A 117 10.28 -10.22 10.05
CA MET A 117 10.93 -10.69 11.27
C MET A 117 11.12 -9.52 12.24
N LEU A 118 10.45 -9.58 13.38
CA LEU A 118 10.48 -8.57 14.44
C LEU A 118 11.64 -8.83 15.41
N GLY A 119 12.84 -9.04 14.90
CA GLY A 119 14.00 -9.44 15.72
C GLY A 119 15.07 -10.10 14.87
N ALA A 120 16.19 -10.41 15.49
CA ALA A 120 17.32 -11.12 14.87
C ALA A 120 17.52 -12.52 15.45
N ASP A 121 16.49 -13.11 16.06
CA ASP A 121 16.55 -14.45 16.64
C ASP A 121 16.47 -15.54 15.57
N GLU A 122 17.20 -16.64 15.79
CA GLU A 122 17.27 -17.76 14.84
C GLU A 122 15.92 -18.48 14.69
N ASP A 123 15.07 -18.48 15.72
CA ASP A 123 13.74 -19.11 15.65
C ASP A 123 12.83 -18.37 14.66
N SER A 124 12.83 -17.03 14.69
CA SER A 124 12.13 -16.20 13.70
C SER A 124 12.66 -16.41 12.30
N ARG A 125 13.99 -16.51 12.18
CA ARG A 125 14.64 -16.82 10.90
C ARG A 125 14.16 -18.17 10.37
N TYR A 126 14.17 -19.22 11.19
CA TYR A 126 13.68 -20.55 10.82
C TYR A 126 12.21 -20.52 10.40
N ALA A 127 11.34 -19.88 11.17
CA ALA A 127 9.92 -19.74 10.84
C ALA A 127 9.69 -18.96 9.53
N ALA A 128 10.51 -17.95 9.24
CA ALA A 128 10.48 -17.25 7.96
C ALA A 128 10.87 -18.17 6.79
N PHE A 129 11.95 -18.95 6.92
CA PHE A 129 12.34 -19.95 5.93
C PHE A 129 11.22 -20.96 5.65
N GLU A 130 10.57 -21.50 6.70
CA GLU A 130 9.46 -22.43 6.53
C GLU A 130 8.30 -21.80 5.72
N ALA A 131 7.93 -20.55 6.01
CA ALA A 131 6.87 -19.85 5.29
C ALA A 131 7.24 -19.56 3.82
N LEU A 132 8.49 -19.16 3.55
CA LEU A 132 8.97 -18.94 2.18
C LEU A 132 8.95 -20.23 1.35
N MET A 133 9.40 -21.35 1.92
CA MET A 133 9.35 -22.65 1.27
C MET A 133 7.92 -23.16 1.06
N ALA A 134 6.99 -22.78 1.93
CA ALA A 134 5.58 -23.13 1.79
C ALA A 134 4.89 -22.38 0.65
N TYR A 135 5.35 -21.18 0.28
CA TYR A 135 4.85 -20.43 -0.86
C TYR A 135 5.98 -19.78 -1.70
N PRO A 136 6.74 -20.58 -2.47
CA PRO A 136 7.86 -20.08 -3.26
C PRO A 136 7.41 -19.05 -4.30
N GLY A 137 8.08 -17.89 -4.30
CA GLY A 137 7.78 -16.75 -5.17
C GLY A 137 6.49 -16.01 -4.82
N GLY A 138 5.78 -16.38 -3.74
CA GLY A 138 4.52 -15.76 -3.35
C GLY A 138 4.69 -14.56 -2.42
N LEU A 139 5.63 -14.66 -1.47
CA LEU A 139 5.82 -13.67 -0.40
C LEU A 139 7.16 -12.94 -0.53
N GLN A 140 7.22 -11.72 0.02
CA GLN A 140 8.42 -10.94 0.24
C GLN A 140 8.91 -11.15 1.68
N LEU A 141 10.17 -10.83 2.00
CA LEU A 141 10.70 -10.95 3.37
C LEU A 141 11.46 -9.70 3.80
N GLY A 142 11.09 -9.14 4.96
CA GLY A 142 11.81 -8.08 5.66
C GLY A 142 12.17 -8.45 7.11
N GLY A 143 12.88 -7.52 7.76
CA GLY A 143 13.39 -7.68 9.13
C GLY A 143 14.81 -8.25 9.15
N GLY A 144 15.79 -7.46 9.60
CA GLY A 144 17.18 -7.92 9.75
C GLY A 144 17.91 -8.31 8.45
N VAL A 145 17.37 -7.97 7.28
CA VAL A 145 18.00 -8.31 5.99
C VAL A 145 19.20 -7.37 5.72
N THR A 146 20.32 -7.95 5.30
CA THR A 146 21.59 -7.30 4.95
C THR A 146 22.13 -7.83 3.62
N SER A 147 23.23 -7.26 3.14
CA SER A 147 24.01 -7.80 2.00
C SER A 147 24.40 -9.27 2.16
N ASP A 148 24.63 -9.70 3.40
CA ASP A 148 25.25 -10.98 3.69
C ASP A 148 24.23 -12.12 3.72
N ASN A 149 22.97 -11.83 4.03
CA ASN A 149 21.91 -12.83 4.17
C ASN A 149 20.78 -12.72 3.12
N ALA A 150 20.72 -11.65 2.33
CA ALA A 150 19.63 -11.44 1.36
C ALA A 150 19.51 -12.60 0.36
N ALA A 151 20.64 -13.13 -0.12
CA ALA A 151 20.65 -14.24 -1.06
C ALA A 151 20.02 -15.51 -0.49
N ASP A 152 20.21 -15.79 0.80
CA ASP A 152 19.66 -16.99 1.46
C ASP A 152 18.13 -16.98 1.41
N PHE A 153 17.52 -15.83 1.69
CA PHE A 153 16.07 -15.68 1.68
C PHE A 153 15.48 -15.75 0.28
N LEU A 154 16.15 -15.15 -0.71
CA LEU A 154 15.75 -15.28 -2.12
C LEU A 154 15.82 -16.73 -2.60
N ASN A 155 16.88 -17.46 -2.22
CA ASN A 155 17.06 -18.88 -2.55
C ASN A 155 16.01 -19.77 -1.87
N ALA A 156 15.55 -19.39 -0.67
CA ALA A 156 14.49 -20.09 0.05
C ALA A 156 13.08 -19.86 -0.51
N GLY A 157 12.92 -18.96 -1.48
CA GLY A 157 11.65 -18.72 -2.16
C GLY A 157 11.06 -17.34 -1.94
N ALA A 158 11.76 -16.40 -1.28
CA ALA A 158 11.30 -15.02 -1.25
C ALA A 158 11.24 -14.44 -2.67
N SER A 159 10.09 -13.89 -3.04
CA SER A 159 9.95 -13.15 -4.29
C SER A 159 10.85 -11.92 -4.30
N HIS A 160 10.96 -11.22 -3.18
CA HIS A 160 11.83 -10.07 -2.97
C HIS A 160 12.30 -10.07 -1.52
N VAL A 161 13.40 -9.38 -1.26
CA VAL A 161 13.76 -8.95 0.08
C VAL A 161 13.39 -7.49 0.30
N ILE A 162 12.96 -7.18 1.52
CA ILE A 162 12.55 -5.86 1.97
C ILE A 162 13.65 -5.32 2.89
N ILE A 163 14.16 -4.14 2.55
CA ILE A 163 15.25 -3.50 3.28
C ILE A 163 14.75 -2.26 3.99
N THR A 164 15.09 -2.17 5.28
CA THR A 164 14.77 -1.06 6.18
C THR A 164 16.06 -0.43 6.72
N SER A 165 16.41 -0.72 7.97
CA SER A 165 17.47 -0.07 8.75
C SER A 165 18.89 -0.36 8.26
N PHE A 166 19.10 -1.36 7.40
CA PHE A 166 20.43 -1.65 6.86
C PHE A 166 20.97 -0.52 5.99
N VAL A 167 20.09 0.16 5.23
CA VAL A 167 20.43 1.30 4.36
C VAL A 167 20.01 2.64 4.94
N PHE A 168 19.18 2.68 5.98
CA PHE A 168 18.86 3.90 6.71
C PHE A 168 19.51 3.90 8.10
N ARG A 169 20.65 4.60 8.25
CA ARG A 169 21.42 4.66 9.49
C ARG A 169 21.63 6.10 9.92
N GLU A 170 21.52 6.33 11.23
CA GLU A 170 21.73 7.66 11.85
C GLU A 170 20.89 8.79 11.22
N GLY A 171 19.74 8.43 10.65
CA GLY A 171 18.86 9.38 9.96
C GLY A 171 19.30 9.74 8.54
N ARG A 172 20.15 8.93 7.91
CA ARG A 172 20.62 9.11 6.52
C ARG A 172 20.52 7.83 5.71
N LEU A 173 20.45 7.99 4.39
CA LEU A 173 20.56 6.88 3.44
C LEU A 173 22.04 6.56 3.20
N GLU A 174 22.41 5.31 3.43
CA GLU A 174 23.74 4.75 3.16
C GLU A 174 23.79 4.25 1.71
N GLU A 175 24.02 5.17 0.77
CA GLU A 175 23.98 4.87 -0.67
C GLU A 175 24.92 3.73 -1.08
N ASP A 176 26.13 3.67 -0.51
CA ASP A 176 27.11 2.64 -0.86
C ASP A 176 26.62 1.25 -0.46
N ARG A 177 25.90 1.14 0.67
CA ARG A 177 25.27 -0.13 1.09
C ARG A 177 24.14 -0.52 0.15
N LEU A 178 23.32 0.44 -0.25
CA LEU A 178 22.23 0.20 -1.20
C LEU A 178 22.79 -0.24 -2.56
N LYS A 179 23.80 0.45 -3.08
CA LYS A 179 24.50 0.09 -4.33
C LYS A 179 25.10 -1.30 -4.25
N HIS A 180 25.80 -1.62 -3.16
CA HIS A 180 26.38 -2.95 -2.95
C HIS A 180 25.32 -4.04 -2.94
N LEU A 181 24.21 -3.84 -2.21
CA LEU A 181 23.11 -4.80 -2.17
C LEU A 181 22.50 -5.00 -3.57
N VAL A 182 22.22 -3.91 -4.29
CA VAL A 182 21.67 -3.98 -5.66
C VAL A 182 22.62 -4.72 -6.61
N GLN A 183 23.94 -4.55 -6.48
CA GLN A 183 24.91 -5.32 -7.26
C GLN A 183 24.85 -6.82 -6.97
N GLN A 184 24.58 -7.20 -5.73
CA GLN A 184 24.54 -8.61 -5.31
C GLN A 184 23.25 -9.32 -5.74
N ILE A 185 22.09 -8.71 -5.49
CA ILE A 185 20.79 -9.38 -5.67
C ILE A 185 19.99 -8.88 -6.88
N GLY A 186 20.40 -7.75 -7.46
CA GLY A 186 19.67 -7.05 -8.50
C GLY A 186 18.45 -6.28 -7.97
N LYS A 187 18.20 -5.09 -8.53
CA LYS A 187 17.05 -4.26 -8.12
C LYS A 187 15.68 -4.93 -8.29
N GLN A 188 15.60 -5.90 -9.22
CA GLN A 188 14.36 -6.63 -9.54
C GLN A 188 13.88 -7.54 -8.41
N ARG A 189 14.68 -7.70 -7.35
CA ARG A 189 14.36 -8.52 -6.17
C ARG A 189 14.42 -7.71 -4.88
N LEU A 190 14.47 -6.38 -4.98
CA LEU A 190 14.59 -5.45 -3.86
C LEU A 190 13.33 -4.58 -3.71
N VAL A 191 12.82 -4.55 -2.49
CA VAL A 191 11.79 -3.62 -1.99
C VAL A 191 12.42 -2.74 -0.92
N LEU A 192 12.13 -1.45 -0.95
CA LEU A 192 12.55 -0.53 0.11
C LEU A 192 11.37 -0.24 1.02
N ASP A 193 11.57 -0.46 2.32
CA ASP A 193 10.58 -0.13 3.33
C ASP A 193 10.88 1.23 3.97
N LEU A 194 9.91 2.12 3.83
CA LEU A 194 9.93 3.50 4.29
C LEU A 194 8.90 3.65 5.41
N SER A 195 9.34 3.51 6.66
CA SER A 195 8.55 3.91 7.82
C SER A 195 8.45 5.43 7.88
N CYS A 196 7.23 5.99 7.81
CA CYS A 196 7.00 7.42 7.63
C CYS A 196 6.28 8.05 8.83
N ARG A 197 6.71 9.27 9.21
CA ARG A 197 6.01 10.14 10.17
C ARG A 197 5.92 11.56 9.67
N LYS A 198 4.83 12.24 10.03
CA LYS A 198 4.61 13.64 9.67
C LYS A 198 5.28 14.57 10.68
N ARG A 199 6.02 15.56 10.20
CA ARG A 199 6.58 16.67 10.99
C ARG A 199 6.59 17.93 10.15
N ASP A 200 6.11 19.04 10.70
CA ASP A 200 6.09 20.34 10.03
C ASP A 200 5.46 20.30 8.61
N GLY A 201 4.37 19.55 8.47
CA GLY A 201 3.63 19.43 7.21
C GLY A 201 4.27 18.52 6.16
N LYS A 202 5.38 17.85 6.47
CA LYS A 202 6.09 16.94 5.56
C LYS A 202 6.21 15.55 6.16
N TYR A 203 6.27 14.53 5.31
CA TYR A 203 6.56 13.16 5.72
C TYR A 203 8.06 12.89 5.64
N TYR A 204 8.59 12.29 6.70
CA TYR A 204 9.99 11.90 6.80
C TYR A 204 10.07 10.40 7.05
N VAL A 205 11.10 9.77 6.49
CA VAL A 205 11.47 8.42 6.90
C VAL A 205 11.98 8.49 8.34
N VAL A 206 11.57 7.54 9.17
CA VAL A 206 11.98 7.45 10.56
C VAL A 206 12.66 6.10 10.81
N THR A 207 13.75 6.15 11.56
CA THR A 207 14.60 4.99 11.90
C THR A 207 14.58 4.75 13.41
N ASP A 208 15.35 3.76 13.86
CA ASP A 208 15.54 3.45 15.27
C ASP A 208 14.20 3.25 15.99
N ARG A 209 13.41 2.28 15.53
CA ARG A 209 12.06 2.01 16.07
C ARG A 209 11.15 3.26 16.02
N TRP A 210 11.30 4.03 14.96
CA TRP A 210 10.59 5.28 14.65
C TRP A 210 10.80 6.43 15.64
N GLN A 211 11.86 6.34 16.44
CA GLN A 211 12.22 7.37 17.41
C GLN A 211 13.02 8.50 16.75
N ARG A 212 13.80 8.19 15.71
CA ARG A 212 14.69 9.15 15.05
C ARG A 212 14.14 9.56 13.69
N PHE A 213 13.86 10.84 13.52
CA PHE A 213 13.60 11.42 12.21
C PHE A 213 14.88 11.43 11.38
N SER A 214 14.79 10.95 10.15
CA SER A 214 15.86 11.12 9.16
C SER A 214 15.80 12.50 8.51
N GLU A 215 16.84 12.83 7.75
CA GLU A 215 16.87 13.98 6.82
C GLU A 215 16.05 13.68 5.54
N PHE A 216 15.60 12.43 5.36
CA PHE A 216 14.96 11.95 4.14
C PHE A 216 13.46 12.26 4.11
N ILE A 217 13.09 13.26 3.31
CA ILE A 217 11.69 13.65 3.06
C ILE A 217 11.09 12.70 2.02
N VAL A 218 9.87 12.22 2.24
CA VAL A 218 9.12 11.43 1.26
C VAL A 218 8.41 12.39 0.30
N ASN A 219 8.84 12.40 -0.96
CA ASN A 219 8.24 13.21 -2.03
C ASN A 219 8.57 12.59 -3.41
N ALA A 220 8.09 13.20 -4.50
CA ALA A 220 8.30 12.69 -5.85
C ALA A 220 9.78 12.57 -6.26
N GLU A 221 10.63 13.53 -5.86
CA GLU A 221 12.05 13.54 -6.19
C GLU A 221 12.79 12.41 -5.49
N THR A 222 12.59 12.27 -4.18
CA THR A 222 13.27 11.25 -3.38
C THR A 222 12.79 9.84 -3.70
N LEU A 223 11.48 9.65 -3.95
CA LEU A 223 10.95 8.38 -4.44
C LEU A 223 11.49 8.03 -5.84
N SER A 224 11.65 9.02 -6.72
CA SER A 224 12.25 8.78 -8.05
C SER A 224 13.71 8.37 -7.98
N SER A 225 14.49 8.99 -7.09
CA SER A 225 15.88 8.59 -6.86
C SER A 225 15.98 7.15 -6.32
N LEU A 226 15.15 6.78 -5.33
CA LEU A 226 15.15 5.42 -4.78
C LEU A 226 14.67 4.37 -5.79
N ALA A 227 13.76 4.74 -6.70
CA ALA A 227 13.22 3.85 -7.72
C ALA A 227 14.28 3.32 -8.71
N GLU A 228 15.45 3.94 -8.77
CA GLU A 228 16.59 3.41 -9.53
C GLU A 228 17.14 2.12 -8.92
N SER A 229 16.95 1.93 -7.62
CA SER A 229 17.54 0.85 -6.82
C SER A 229 16.57 -0.27 -6.42
N CYS A 230 15.25 -0.05 -6.47
CA CYS A 230 14.24 -1.05 -6.10
C CYS A 230 13.15 -1.22 -7.17
N THR A 231 12.18 -2.09 -6.91
CA THR A 231 11.01 -2.31 -7.79
C THR A 231 9.68 -1.96 -7.13
N GLU A 232 9.65 -1.83 -5.80
CA GLU A 232 8.46 -1.51 -5.02
C GLU A 232 8.87 -0.76 -3.75
N PHE A 233 7.95 0.04 -3.23
CA PHE A 233 8.02 0.61 -1.89
C PHE A 233 7.01 -0.04 -0.96
N LEU A 234 7.47 -0.49 0.20
CA LEU A 234 6.58 -0.78 1.34
C LEU A 234 6.58 0.45 2.24
N VAL A 235 5.43 1.03 2.55
CA VAL A 235 5.36 2.29 3.29
C VAL A 235 4.52 2.12 4.55
N HIS A 236 5.17 2.24 5.71
CA HIS A 236 4.50 2.14 7.01
C HIS A 236 4.07 3.52 7.52
N GLY A 237 2.78 3.68 7.78
CA GLY A 237 2.22 4.89 8.41
C GLY A 237 2.31 4.83 9.93
N VAL A 238 3.48 5.14 10.50
CA VAL A 238 3.82 4.84 11.91
C VAL A 238 2.85 5.43 12.93
N ASP A 239 2.29 6.62 12.67
CA ASP A 239 1.43 7.27 13.65
C ASP A 239 0.07 6.55 13.81
N VAL A 240 -0.34 5.73 12.83
CA VAL A 240 -1.60 4.95 12.83
C VAL A 240 -1.40 3.42 12.83
N GLU A 241 -0.21 2.94 12.53
CA GLU A 241 0.10 1.51 12.39
C GLU A 241 -0.18 0.69 13.65
N GLY A 242 -0.93 -0.41 13.48
CA GLY A 242 -1.30 -1.35 14.54
C GLY A 242 -2.21 -0.79 15.64
N LYS A 243 -2.60 0.50 15.59
CA LYS A 243 -3.48 1.14 16.58
C LYS A 243 -4.96 1.08 16.22
N GLN A 244 -5.31 0.61 15.02
CA GLN A 244 -6.69 0.62 14.47
C GLN A 244 -7.39 1.99 14.54
N LEU A 245 -6.61 3.08 14.48
CA LEU A 245 -7.13 4.46 14.54
C LEU A 245 -7.63 4.98 13.19
N GLY A 246 -7.59 4.15 12.14
CA GLY A 246 -7.84 4.53 10.75
C GLY A 246 -6.55 4.83 9.99
N ILE A 247 -6.65 4.95 8.68
CA ILE A 247 -5.52 5.17 7.77
C ILE A 247 -5.01 6.61 7.79
N ASP A 248 -3.75 6.80 7.36
CA ASP A 248 -3.19 8.11 7.04
C ASP A 248 -3.44 8.45 5.56
N GLU A 249 -4.61 9.04 5.28
CA GLU A 249 -5.02 9.40 3.90
C GLU A 249 -4.07 10.38 3.22
N GLU A 250 -3.49 11.32 3.96
CA GLU A 250 -2.58 12.31 3.38
C GLU A 250 -1.29 11.66 2.87
N LEU A 251 -0.75 10.70 3.64
CA LEU A 251 0.39 9.90 3.21
C LEU A 251 0.03 9.05 1.98
N VAL A 252 -1.13 8.38 1.99
CA VAL A 252 -1.58 7.56 0.85
C VAL A 252 -1.74 8.42 -0.42
N ALA A 253 -2.33 9.62 -0.29
CA ALA A 253 -2.49 10.54 -1.41
C ALA A 253 -1.14 11.03 -1.97
N LEU A 254 -0.20 11.35 -1.08
CA LEU A 254 1.18 11.70 -1.47
C LEU A 254 1.82 10.56 -2.28
N LEU A 255 1.69 9.32 -1.83
CA LEU A 255 2.27 8.14 -2.49
C LEU A 255 1.63 7.89 -3.86
N GLY A 256 0.31 7.92 -3.95
CA GLY A 256 -0.42 7.72 -5.20
C GLY A 256 -0.11 8.78 -6.26
N ALA A 257 0.13 10.02 -5.83
CA ALA A 257 0.53 11.12 -6.71
C ALA A 257 2.01 11.07 -7.11
N SER A 258 2.89 10.66 -6.20
CA SER A 258 4.34 10.93 -6.32
C SER A 258 5.18 9.71 -6.67
N SER A 259 4.74 8.49 -6.33
CA SER A 259 5.56 7.31 -6.54
C SER A 259 5.63 6.94 -8.04
N PRO A 260 6.81 6.68 -8.60
CA PRO A 260 6.96 6.12 -9.94
C PRO A 260 6.83 4.59 -9.96
N LEU A 261 6.92 3.92 -8.81
CA LEU A 261 6.84 2.47 -8.65
C LEU A 261 5.56 2.06 -7.93
N PRO A 262 5.16 0.77 -8.00
CA PRO A 262 4.18 0.19 -7.10
C PRO A 262 4.50 0.52 -5.64
N VAL A 263 3.46 0.79 -4.87
CA VAL A 263 3.55 1.07 -3.43
C VAL A 263 2.55 0.21 -2.71
N THR A 264 3.00 -0.42 -1.63
CA THR A 264 2.13 -1.08 -0.66
C THR A 264 2.11 -0.24 0.62
N TYR A 265 0.95 0.26 1.01
CA TYR A 265 0.76 0.97 2.28
C TYR A 265 0.41 -0.01 3.41
N ALA A 266 1.06 0.15 4.55
CA ALA A 266 0.80 -0.61 5.76
C ALA A 266 0.54 0.35 6.94
N GLY A 267 -0.71 0.42 7.42
CA GLY A 267 -1.01 1.25 8.58
C GLY A 267 -2.50 1.45 8.85
N GLY A 268 -2.95 1.13 10.06
CA GLY A 268 -4.20 1.65 10.63
C GLY A 268 -5.54 1.13 10.06
N VAL A 269 -5.53 0.22 9.08
CA VAL A 269 -6.75 -0.37 8.51
C VAL A 269 -7.58 -1.09 9.58
N ARG A 270 -8.88 -0.85 9.60
CA ARG A 270 -9.84 -1.50 10.53
C ARG A 270 -11.11 -2.03 9.86
N SER A 271 -11.41 -1.62 8.63
CA SER A 271 -12.64 -2.00 7.91
C SER A 271 -12.44 -2.04 6.39
N LEU A 272 -13.43 -2.57 5.66
CA LEU A 272 -13.47 -2.50 4.20
C LEU A 272 -13.52 -1.05 3.69
N ASP A 273 -14.18 -0.14 4.43
CA ASP A 273 -14.24 1.29 4.07
C ASP A 273 -12.84 1.92 4.03
N ASP A 274 -11.93 1.48 4.89
CA ASP A 274 -10.54 1.96 4.84
C ASP A 274 -9.81 1.46 3.58
N LEU A 275 -10.11 0.25 3.09
CA LEU A 275 -9.56 -0.23 1.81
C LEU A 275 -10.04 0.63 0.64
N GLU A 276 -11.33 1.00 0.64
CA GLU A 276 -11.90 1.92 -0.34
C GLU A 276 -11.27 3.32 -0.25
N ARG A 277 -11.08 3.85 0.96
CA ARG A 277 -10.40 5.14 1.16
C ARG A 277 -8.96 5.12 0.68
N VAL A 278 -8.20 4.04 0.93
CA VAL A 278 -6.84 3.89 0.39
C VAL A 278 -6.85 3.86 -1.12
N LYS A 279 -7.76 3.09 -1.74
CA LYS A 279 -7.91 3.02 -3.19
C LYS A 279 -8.19 4.40 -3.80
N ILE A 280 -9.10 5.17 -3.20
CA ILE A 280 -9.47 6.51 -3.66
C ILE A 280 -8.31 7.48 -3.46
N ALA A 281 -7.79 7.61 -2.24
CA ALA A 281 -6.69 8.53 -1.92
C ALA A 281 -5.43 8.22 -2.75
N GLY A 282 -5.12 6.93 -2.92
CA GLY A 282 -3.98 6.44 -3.68
C GLY A 282 -4.18 6.46 -5.20
N ASN A 283 -5.32 6.95 -5.70
CA ASN A 283 -5.68 6.95 -7.12
C ASN A 283 -5.57 5.57 -7.80
N GLY A 284 -5.84 4.49 -7.06
CA GLY A 284 -5.67 3.11 -7.53
C GLY A 284 -4.22 2.74 -7.88
N ARG A 285 -3.23 3.40 -7.24
CA ARG A 285 -1.80 3.13 -7.44
C ARG A 285 -1.10 2.67 -6.16
N VAL A 286 -1.86 2.56 -5.07
CA VAL A 286 -1.36 2.17 -3.75
C VAL A 286 -2.13 0.93 -3.31
N ASP A 287 -1.39 -0.17 -3.17
CA ASP A 287 -1.87 -1.42 -2.58
C ASP A 287 -1.93 -1.29 -1.06
N ILE A 288 -2.62 -2.22 -0.41
CA ILE A 288 -2.96 -2.11 1.00
C ILE A 288 -2.67 -3.39 1.77
N THR A 289 -1.94 -3.24 2.88
CA THR A 289 -1.72 -4.31 3.85
C THR A 289 -2.73 -4.26 4.98
N VAL A 290 -3.25 -5.42 5.34
CA VAL A 290 -4.10 -5.61 6.53
C VAL A 290 -3.53 -6.75 7.36
N GLY A 291 -3.14 -6.44 8.60
CA GLY A 291 -2.64 -7.39 9.58
C GLY A 291 -3.66 -7.62 10.69
N SER A 292 -3.37 -7.09 11.88
CA SER A 292 -4.12 -7.29 13.15
C SER A 292 -5.63 -7.04 13.11
N ALA A 293 -6.16 -6.33 12.11
CA ALA A 293 -7.60 -6.16 11.96
C ALA A 293 -8.32 -7.43 11.46
N LEU A 294 -7.60 -8.35 10.81
CA LEU A 294 -8.17 -9.57 10.25
C LEU A 294 -8.53 -10.58 11.33
N ASP A 295 -9.66 -11.28 11.14
CA ASP A 295 -10.12 -12.37 12.00
C ASP A 295 -9.14 -13.55 12.11
N ILE A 296 -8.38 -13.84 11.04
CA ILE A 296 -7.29 -14.82 11.05
C ILE A 296 -6.15 -14.45 12.02
N PHE A 297 -6.11 -13.20 12.48
CA PHE A 297 -5.23 -12.68 13.52
C PHE A 297 -6.01 -12.14 14.73
N GLY A 298 -7.21 -12.66 15.00
CA GLY A 298 -8.02 -12.29 16.17
C GLY A 298 -8.71 -10.93 16.09
N GLY A 299 -8.62 -10.24 14.95
CA GLY A 299 -9.34 -9.02 14.67
C GLY A 299 -10.82 -9.23 14.33
N LYS A 300 -11.51 -8.15 13.94
CA LYS A 300 -12.96 -8.16 13.65
C LYS A 300 -13.30 -8.14 12.16
N LEU A 301 -12.32 -7.86 11.30
CA LEU A 301 -12.52 -7.75 9.86
C LEU A 301 -12.38 -9.15 9.23
N PRO A 302 -13.44 -9.70 8.61
CA PRO A 302 -13.36 -11.05 8.06
C PRO A 302 -12.39 -11.14 6.89
N TYR A 303 -11.42 -12.06 6.94
CA TYR A 303 -10.46 -12.31 5.85
C TYR A 303 -11.16 -12.62 4.53
N ALA A 304 -12.27 -13.38 4.58
CA ALA A 304 -13.05 -13.73 3.40
C ALA A 304 -13.65 -12.49 2.69
N GLU A 305 -14.06 -11.47 3.45
CA GLU A 305 -14.58 -10.23 2.88
C GLU A 305 -13.48 -9.39 2.22
N VAL A 306 -12.31 -9.30 2.85
CA VAL A 306 -11.12 -8.63 2.26
C VAL A 306 -10.69 -9.34 0.98
N LEU A 307 -10.71 -10.68 0.97
CA LEU A 307 -10.40 -11.46 -0.22
C LEU A 307 -11.43 -11.25 -1.35
N ALA A 308 -12.72 -11.19 -1.01
CA ALA A 308 -13.77 -10.89 -1.98
C ALA A 308 -13.60 -9.48 -2.57
N TRP A 309 -13.30 -8.50 -1.72
CA TRP A 309 -12.98 -7.14 -2.13
C TRP A 309 -11.80 -7.09 -3.10
N HIS A 310 -10.71 -7.82 -2.79
CA HIS A 310 -9.52 -7.89 -3.65
C HIS A 310 -9.83 -8.47 -5.02
N ARG A 311 -10.56 -9.60 -5.08
CA ARG A 311 -10.95 -10.25 -6.35
C ARG A 311 -11.82 -9.37 -7.22
N HIS A 312 -12.68 -8.55 -6.61
CA HIS A 312 -13.48 -7.57 -7.35
C HIS A 312 -12.59 -6.51 -8.03
N GLN A 313 -11.47 -6.12 -7.42
CA GLN A 313 -10.53 -5.18 -8.05
C GLN A 313 -9.79 -5.82 -9.24
N GLU A 314 -9.39 -7.10 -9.14
CA GLU A 314 -8.72 -7.82 -10.23
C GLU A 314 -9.63 -7.99 -11.46
N GLN A 315 -10.92 -8.26 -11.23
CA GLN A 315 -11.92 -8.33 -12.30
C GLN A 315 -12.09 -6.97 -12.99
N ALA A 316 -12.07 -5.89 -12.22
CA ALA A 316 -12.13 -4.55 -12.79
C ALA A 316 -10.93 -4.29 -13.70
N LEU A 317 -9.70 -4.71 -13.34
CA LEU A 317 -8.51 -4.54 -14.19
C LEU A 317 -8.52 -5.36 -15.49
N SER A 318 -9.35 -6.40 -15.56
CA SER A 318 -9.41 -7.32 -16.70
C SER A 318 -10.39 -6.89 -17.81
N HIS A 319 -11.07 -5.75 -17.62
CA HIS A 319 -12.05 -5.16 -18.54
C HIS A 319 -11.63 -3.75 -18.99
#